data_AF-A0ABD4Z526-F1
#
_entry.id   AF-A0ABD4Z526-F1
#
_cell.length_a   1.000
_cell.length_b   1.000
_cell.length_c   1.000
_cell.angle_alpha   90.00
_cell.angle_beta   90.00
_cell.angle_gamma   90.00
#
_symmetry.space_group_name_H-M   'P 1'
#
loop_
_entity.id
_entity.type
_entity.pdbx_description
1 polymer ?
#
loop_
_entity_poly.entity_id
_entity_poly.type
_entity_poly.pdbx_seq_one_letter_code
_entity_poly.pdbx_strand_id
1 'polypeptide(L)'
;MFSNQLLKFARQHLNIASTGHGHRADLIRAVAEAQKDLDQKIHNAIADSVEEVKELGYPGLHDPQEIRFRTRIQTADLLDHGTAVQYSMQKDSLEELLPEHSIGLGYQNLQSLSYQLVSFKAARLKPEKGSPAPVHLVLIEEPEAHLHVQVQRIFPDKAHKLISPTGVDALDLGSQVLISTHSSHLAHAEDFDRLRYVRRIAKNAENPMPATEVVNLGQVFGNDKATRQFAERYFRVQHTDLLFANAAIFVEGVAERMLVPFFIERDYEELNSRYVSFLDIGGSHAHRLKPLVERLRIPTVIITDIDPCEEQEGKPKKSGEPTKKLVAVANT
;
A
#
# COMPACT_ATOMS: atom_id res chain seq x y z
N MET A 1 -14.48 -4.45 8.61
CA MET A 1 -14.02 -3.55 7.53
C MET A 1 -13.88 -4.33 6.23
N PHE A 2 -13.13 -5.44 6.24
CA PHE A 2 -12.96 -6.32 5.08
C PHE A 2 -14.28 -6.99 4.65
N SER A 3 -15.06 -7.56 5.59
CA SER A 3 -16.40 -8.11 5.32
C SER A 3 -17.24 -7.17 4.48
N ASN A 4 -17.44 -5.92 4.95
CA ASN A 4 -18.28 -4.94 4.26
C ASN A 4 -17.83 -4.65 2.83
N GLN A 5 -16.53 -4.71 2.54
CA GLN A 5 -16.01 -4.46 1.20
C GLN A 5 -16.15 -5.68 0.30
N LEU A 6 -15.86 -6.88 0.83
CA LEU A 6 -16.14 -8.11 0.11
C LEU A 6 -17.63 -8.25 -0.16
N LEU A 7 -18.48 -7.91 0.81
CA LEU A 7 -19.92 -7.87 0.69
C LEU A 7 -20.39 -6.83 -0.31
N LYS A 8 -19.78 -5.64 -0.34
CA LYS A 8 -20.08 -4.63 -1.36
C LYS A 8 -19.69 -5.12 -2.75
N PHE A 9 -18.52 -5.73 -2.89
CA PHE A 9 -18.06 -6.34 -4.14
C PHE A 9 -18.99 -7.49 -4.57
N ALA A 10 -19.29 -8.40 -3.64
CA ALA A 10 -20.19 -9.52 -3.81
C ALA A 10 -21.60 -9.04 -4.16
N ARG A 11 -22.12 -7.98 -3.53
CA ARG A 11 -23.40 -7.36 -3.91
C ARG A 11 -23.36 -6.86 -5.35
N GLN A 12 -22.32 -6.13 -5.75
CA GLN A 12 -22.20 -5.62 -7.12
C GLN A 12 -22.05 -6.73 -8.18
N HIS A 13 -21.43 -7.86 -7.83
CA HIS A 13 -21.14 -8.94 -8.78
C HIS A 13 -22.17 -10.08 -8.74
N LEU A 14 -22.72 -10.37 -7.56
CA LEU A 14 -23.70 -11.42 -7.29
C LEU A 14 -25.14 -10.91 -7.29
N ASN A 15 -25.40 -9.63 -6.96
CA ASN A 15 -26.76 -9.11 -6.83
C ASN A 15 -27.08 -7.92 -7.77
N ILE A 16 -28.03 -8.20 -8.66
CA ILE A 16 -28.93 -7.28 -9.39
C ILE A 16 -28.50 -6.88 -10.84
N ALA A 17 -29.47 -7.05 -11.75
CA ALA A 17 -29.53 -6.70 -13.19
C ALA A 17 -28.74 -7.59 -14.20
N SER A 18 -29.51 -8.49 -14.84
CA SER A 18 -29.60 -8.87 -16.27
C SER A 18 -28.40 -8.89 -17.25
N THR A 19 -27.15 -8.59 -16.90
CA THR A 19 -26.06 -8.54 -17.91
C THR A 19 -24.74 -9.12 -17.42
N GLY A 20 -24.52 -10.43 -17.60
CA GLY A 20 -23.21 -11.09 -17.42
C GLY A 20 -23.29 -12.62 -17.50
N HIS A 21 -22.57 -13.21 -18.45
CA HIS A 21 -22.63 -14.65 -18.81
C HIS A 21 -21.71 -15.54 -17.96
N GLY A 22 -22.16 -16.76 -17.66
CA GLY A 22 -21.34 -17.85 -17.10
C GLY A 22 -21.99 -18.55 -15.91
N HIS A 23 -21.74 -18.03 -14.69
CA HIS A 23 -22.02 -18.73 -13.43
C HIS A 23 -23.33 -18.30 -12.71
N ARG A 24 -24.17 -17.47 -13.32
CA ARG A 24 -25.42 -16.97 -12.69
C ARG A 24 -26.57 -17.97 -12.70
N ALA A 25 -26.69 -18.80 -13.74
CA ALA A 25 -27.85 -19.68 -13.91
C ALA A 25 -27.95 -20.74 -12.80
N ASP A 26 -26.82 -21.36 -12.46
CA ASP A 26 -26.76 -22.39 -11.42
C ASP A 26 -27.06 -21.80 -10.03
N LEU A 27 -26.57 -20.59 -9.75
CA LEU A 27 -26.80 -19.88 -8.49
C LEU A 27 -28.26 -19.44 -8.35
N ILE A 28 -28.87 -18.92 -9.41
CA ILE A 28 -30.31 -18.57 -9.44
C ILE A 28 -31.16 -19.82 -9.24
N ARG A 29 -30.80 -20.94 -9.88
CA ARG A 29 -31.50 -22.21 -9.73
C ARG A 29 -31.40 -22.74 -8.30
N ALA A 30 -30.21 -22.76 -7.71
CA ALA A 30 -30.01 -23.21 -6.34
C ALA A 30 -30.80 -22.36 -5.33
N VAL A 31 -30.83 -21.04 -5.50
CA VAL A 31 -31.63 -20.14 -4.65
C VAL A 31 -33.13 -20.40 -4.81
N ALA A 32 -33.61 -20.64 -6.05
CA ALA A 32 -35.02 -20.96 -6.29
C ALA A 32 -35.43 -22.31 -5.70
N GLU A 33 -34.56 -23.32 -5.79
CA GLU A 33 -34.77 -24.63 -5.17
C GLU A 33 -34.81 -24.51 -3.63
N ALA A 34 -33.91 -23.72 -3.04
CA ALA A 34 -33.90 -23.45 -1.60
C ALA A 34 -35.13 -22.66 -1.11
N GLN A 35 -35.58 -21.66 -1.86
CA GLN A 35 -36.81 -20.92 -1.55
C GLN A 35 -38.03 -21.86 -1.53
N LYS A 36 -38.13 -22.75 -2.52
CA LYS A 36 -39.23 -23.72 -2.60
C LYS A 36 -39.22 -24.71 -1.42
N ASP A 37 -38.04 -25.21 -1.04
CA ASP A 37 -37.90 -26.12 0.11
C ASP A 37 -38.26 -25.42 1.43
N LEU A 38 -37.82 -24.17 1.60
CA LEU A 38 -38.14 -23.37 2.79
C LEU A 38 -39.63 -23.04 2.88
N ASP A 39 -40.27 -22.65 1.78
CA ASP A 39 -41.72 -22.38 1.72
C ASP A 39 -42.52 -23.61 2.17
N GLN A 40 -42.13 -24.80 1.74
CA GLN A 40 -42.79 -26.05 2.12
C GLN A 40 -42.60 -26.36 3.61
N LYS A 41 -41.39 -26.17 4.15
CA LYS A 41 -41.10 -26.40 5.57
C LYS A 41 -41.86 -25.44 6.48
N ILE A 42 -41.96 -24.17 6.11
CA ILE A 42 -42.75 -23.17 6.86
C ILE A 42 -44.24 -23.53 6.84
N HIS A 43 -44.76 -23.91 5.67
CA HIS A 43 -46.16 -24.34 5.54
C HIS A 43 -46.46 -25.53 6.47
N ASN A 44 -45.59 -26.54 6.50
CA ASN A 44 -45.76 -27.71 7.36
C ASN A 44 -45.63 -27.36 8.85
N ALA A 45 -44.73 -26.46 9.23
CA ALA A 45 -44.48 -26.10 10.63
C ALA A 45 -45.60 -25.26 11.26
N ILE A 46 -46.34 -24.49 10.46
CA ILE A 46 -47.42 -23.60 10.93
C ILE A 46 -48.80 -24.21 10.60
N ALA A 47 -48.86 -25.36 9.91
CA ALA A 47 -50.12 -25.99 9.52
C ALA A 47 -51.07 -26.20 10.71
N ASP A 48 -50.57 -26.74 11.81
CA ASP A 48 -51.37 -26.97 13.03
C ASP A 48 -51.91 -25.67 13.61
N SER A 49 -51.09 -24.61 13.66
CA SER A 49 -51.52 -23.28 14.11
C SER A 49 -52.53 -22.62 13.17
N VAL A 50 -52.46 -22.89 11.85
CA VAL A 50 -53.46 -22.41 10.89
C VAL A 50 -54.79 -23.14 11.09
N GLU A 51 -54.77 -24.44 11.41
CA GLU A 51 -55.99 -25.18 11.74
C GLU A 51 -56.66 -24.67 13.03
N GLU A 52 -55.88 -24.36 14.08
CA GLU A 52 -56.41 -23.74 15.30
C GLU A 52 -57.06 -22.37 15.04
N VAL A 53 -56.49 -21.57 14.14
CA VAL A 53 -57.06 -20.27 13.74
C VAL A 53 -58.38 -20.45 12.94
N LYS A 54 -58.57 -21.59 12.27
CA LYS A 54 -59.86 -21.91 11.63
C LYS A 54 -60.98 -22.14 12.61
N GLU A 55 -60.69 -22.61 13.83
CA GLU A 55 -61.71 -22.74 14.88
C GLU A 55 -62.30 -21.37 15.29
N LEU A 56 -61.55 -20.28 15.09
CA LEU A 56 -62.01 -18.91 15.33
C LEU A 56 -62.87 -18.34 14.18
N GLY A 57 -63.16 -19.13 13.14
CA GLY A 57 -64.03 -18.74 12.03
C GLY A 57 -63.33 -18.02 10.87
N TYR A 58 -61.99 -18.12 10.77
CA TYR A 58 -61.19 -17.56 9.68
C TYR A 58 -60.47 -18.65 8.88
N PRO A 59 -60.46 -18.63 7.53
CA PRO A 59 -61.05 -17.64 6.63
C PRO A 59 -62.56 -17.85 6.39
N GLY A 60 -63.33 -16.77 6.19
CA GLY A 60 -64.76 -16.83 5.89
C GLY A 60 -65.10 -17.26 4.44
N LEU A 61 -66.39 -17.36 4.11
CA LEU A 61 -66.90 -17.80 2.80
C LEU A 61 -66.43 -16.96 1.59
N HIS A 62 -66.02 -15.71 1.82
CA HIS A 62 -65.54 -14.79 0.79
C HIS A 62 -64.04 -14.49 0.88
N ASP A 63 -63.34 -15.09 1.86
CA ASP A 63 -61.92 -14.85 2.09
C ASP A 63 -61.06 -15.87 1.33
N PRO A 64 -59.79 -15.53 1.01
CA PRO A 64 -58.85 -16.47 0.42
C PRO A 64 -58.63 -17.68 1.33
N GLN A 65 -58.97 -18.88 0.85
CA GLN A 65 -58.98 -20.10 1.67
C GLN A 65 -57.60 -20.71 1.97
N GLU A 66 -56.52 -20.21 1.36
CA GLU A 66 -55.20 -20.81 1.46
C GLU A 66 -54.12 -19.77 1.77
N ILE A 67 -53.54 -19.86 2.97
CA ILE A 67 -52.38 -19.04 3.36
C ILE A 67 -51.14 -19.67 2.74
N ARG A 68 -50.61 -19.04 1.68
CA ARG A 68 -49.34 -19.43 1.06
C ARG A 68 -48.24 -18.46 1.45
N PHE A 69 -47.19 -19.00 2.04
CA PHE A 69 -45.95 -18.27 2.29
C PHE A 69 -45.09 -18.30 1.03
N ARG A 70 -44.51 -17.15 0.67
CA ARG A 70 -43.48 -17.04 -0.36
C ARG A 70 -42.27 -16.36 0.23
N THR A 71 -41.20 -17.12 0.44
CA THR A 71 -39.94 -16.59 0.94
C THR A 71 -39.19 -15.90 -0.19
N ARG A 72 -38.64 -14.73 0.12
CA ARG A 72 -37.79 -13.97 -0.80
C ARG A 72 -36.38 -13.97 -0.23
N ILE A 73 -35.58 -14.94 -0.65
CA ILE A 73 -34.16 -15.00 -0.30
C ILE A 73 -33.39 -14.09 -1.27
N GLN A 74 -32.83 -12.99 -0.78
CA GLN A 74 -31.84 -12.21 -1.53
C GLN A 74 -30.43 -12.65 -1.13
N THR A 75 -29.58 -12.98 -2.10
CA THR A 75 -28.22 -13.47 -1.82
C THR A 75 -27.35 -12.44 -1.09
N ALA A 76 -27.60 -11.14 -1.30
CA ALA A 76 -26.94 -10.06 -0.55
C ALA A 76 -27.28 -10.01 0.94
N ASP A 77 -28.50 -10.43 1.32
CA ASP A 77 -28.98 -10.41 2.70
C ASP A 77 -28.41 -11.61 3.46
N LEU A 78 -28.25 -12.75 2.78
CA LEU A 78 -27.58 -13.93 3.34
C LEU A 78 -26.11 -13.67 3.69
N LEU A 79 -25.45 -12.74 3.00
CA LEU A 79 -24.06 -12.42 3.25
C LEU A 79 -23.92 -11.26 4.24
N ASP A 80 -25.00 -10.59 4.67
CA ASP A 80 -24.95 -9.40 5.53
C ASP A 80 -24.80 -9.70 7.03
N HIS A 81 -23.84 -10.56 7.39
CA HIS A 81 -23.55 -10.90 8.77
C HIS A 81 -22.05 -11.12 8.99
N GLY A 82 -21.56 -10.82 10.18
CA GLY A 82 -20.11 -10.78 10.49
C GLY A 82 -19.36 -12.12 10.40
N THR A 83 -20.08 -13.22 10.17
CA THR A 83 -19.53 -14.57 9.95
C THR A 83 -19.67 -15.05 8.51
N ALA A 84 -20.20 -14.23 7.60
CA ALA A 84 -20.36 -14.59 6.19
C ALA A 84 -19.03 -14.97 5.52
N VAL A 85 -17.95 -14.35 5.99
CA VAL A 85 -16.61 -14.61 5.47
C VAL A 85 -15.84 -15.43 6.49
N GLN A 86 -15.56 -16.66 6.11
CA GLN A 86 -14.82 -17.61 6.91
C GLN A 86 -13.61 -18.12 6.13
N TYR A 87 -12.59 -18.53 6.88
CA TYR A 87 -11.32 -18.98 6.36
C TYR A 87 -11.08 -20.42 6.76
N SER A 88 -10.69 -21.25 5.81
CA SER A 88 -10.17 -22.58 6.12
C SER A 88 -8.65 -22.54 6.17
N MET A 89 -8.08 -23.21 7.17
CA MET A 89 -6.65 -23.41 7.32
C MET A 89 -6.12 -24.51 6.38
N GLN A 90 -7.00 -25.34 5.83
CA GLN A 90 -6.68 -26.40 4.88
C GLN A 90 -7.51 -26.22 3.60
N LYS A 91 -6.89 -26.39 2.43
CA LYS A 91 -7.56 -26.12 1.15
C LYS A 91 -8.83 -26.96 0.90
N ASP A 92 -8.93 -28.13 1.53
CA ASP A 92 -9.94 -29.14 1.21
C ASP A 92 -10.87 -29.51 2.39
N SER A 93 -10.70 -28.92 3.58
CA SER A 93 -11.61 -29.16 4.71
C SER A 93 -12.53 -27.97 4.95
N LEU A 94 -13.84 -28.25 4.97
CA LEU A 94 -14.90 -27.30 5.33
C LEU A 94 -15.25 -27.36 6.82
N GLU A 95 -14.59 -28.24 7.58
CA GLU A 95 -14.92 -28.54 8.97
C GLU A 95 -14.28 -27.53 9.95
N GLU A 96 -13.15 -26.93 9.59
CA GLU A 96 -12.44 -25.95 10.42
C GLU A 96 -12.45 -24.56 9.78
N LEU A 97 -13.63 -23.92 9.83
CA LEU A 97 -13.84 -22.56 9.33
C LEU A 97 -13.71 -21.54 10.46
N LEU A 98 -12.72 -20.67 10.34
CA LEU A 98 -12.50 -19.59 11.30
C LEU A 98 -13.16 -18.29 10.83
N PRO A 99 -13.77 -17.52 11.74
CA PRO A 99 -14.43 -16.26 11.40
C PRO A 99 -13.41 -15.17 11.03
N GLU A 100 -13.81 -14.16 10.24
CA GLU A 100 -12.92 -13.07 9.77
C GLU A 100 -12.07 -12.42 10.87
N HIS A 101 -12.61 -12.25 12.09
CA HIS A 101 -11.88 -11.63 13.20
C HIS A 101 -10.70 -12.46 13.72
N SER A 102 -10.61 -13.74 13.37
CA SER A 102 -9.46 -14.57 13.72
C SER A 102 -8.22 -14.26 12.88
N ILE A 103 -8.37 -13.49 11.80
CA ILE A 103 -7.28 -13.06 10.94
C ILE A 103 -6.66 -11.76 11.47
N GLY A 104 -5.33 -11.69 11.41
CA GLY A 104 -4.59 -10.47 11.78
C GLY A 104 -4.99 -9.26 10.92
N LEU A 105 -5.10 -8.10 11.57
CA LEU A 105 -5.52 -6.81 10.96
C LEU A 105 -4.78 -6.48 9.66
N GLY A 106 -3.49 -6.82 9.56
CA GLY A 106 -2.71 -6.60 8.34
C GLY A 106 -3.24 -7.32 7.11
N TYR A 107 -3.65 -8.57 7.27
CA TYR A 107 -4.18 -9.36 6.15
C TYR A 107 -5.59 -8.89 5.78
N GLN A 108 -6.42 -8.55 6.77
CA GLN A 108 -7.72 -7.92 6.51
C GLN A 108 -7.57 -6.62 5.72
N ASN A 109 -6.63 -5.75 6.12
CA ASN A 109 -6.34 -4.49 5.42
C ASN A 109 -5.88 -4.73 3.98
N LEU A 110 -4.95 -5.66 3.77
CA LEU A 110 -4.44 -5.99 2.43
C LEU A 110 -5.55 -6.51 1.52
N GLN A 111 -6.40 -7.41 2.00
CA GLN A 111 -7.48 -7.95 1.21
C GLN A 111 -8.54 -6.89 0.92
N SER A 112 -8.90 -6.10 1.93
CA SER A 112 -9.80 -4.93 1.83
C SER A 112 -9.36 -4.01 0.69
N LEU A 113 -8.12 -3.50 0.76
CA LEU A 113 -7.53 -2.68 -0.30
C LEU A 113 -7.53 -3.40 -1.65
N SER A 114 -7.18 -4.69 -1.70
CA SER A 114 -7.15 -5.46 -2.95
C SER A 114 -8.53 -5.53 -3.62
N TYR A 115 -9.60 -5.81 -2.86
CA TYR A 115 -10.95 -5.85 -3.41
C TYR A 115 -11.46 -4.47 -3.83
N GLN A 116 -11.07 -3.39 -3.14
CA GLN A 116 -11.38 -2.03 -3.60
C GLN A 116 -10.73 -1.72 -4.94
N LEU A 117 -9.45 -2.07 -5.11
CA LEU A 117 -8.73 -1.87 -6.37
C LEU A 117 -9.36 -2.68 -7.51
N VAL A 118 -9.76 -3.94 -7.24
CA VAL A 118 -10.45 -4.79 -8.22
C VAL A 118 -11.85 -4.24 -8.53
N SER A 119 -12.61 -3.80 -7.53
CA SER A 119 -13.93 -3.17 -7.71
C SER A 119 -13.83 -1.91 -8.57
N PHE A 120 -12.82 -1.06 -8.30
CA PHE A 120 -12.53 0.11 -9.11
C PHE A 120 -12.24 -0.24 -10.58
N LYS A 121 -11.36 -1.23 -10.81
CA LYS A 121 -11.08 -1.73 -12.17
C LYS A 121 -12.34 -2.29 -12.85
N ALA A 122 -13.17 -3.04 -12.14
CA ALA A 122 -14.40 -3.61 -12.68
C ALA A 122 -15.42 -2.54 -13.06
N ALA A 123 -15.66 -1.56 -12.19
CA ALA A 123 -16.55 -0.42 -12.44
C ALA A 123 -16.08 0.40 -13.65
N ARG A 124 -14.76 0.49 -13.86
CA ARG A 124 -14.17 1.15 -15.02
C ARG A 124 -14.38 0.38 -16.33
N LEU A 125 -14.17 -0.93 -16.35
CA LEU A 125 -14.31 -1.75 -17.57
C LEU A 125 -15.77 -1.90 -18.00
N LYS A 126 -16.72 -1.78 -17.07
CA LYS A 126 -18.15 -1.90 -17.31
C LYS A 126 -18.88 -0.71 -16.68
N PRO A 127 -18.73 0.51 -17.24
CA PRO A 127 -19.42 1.67 -16.71
C PRO A 127 -20.93 1.52 -16.92
N GLU A 128 -21.72 2.01 -15.97
CA GLU A 128 -23.17 2.11 -16.14
C GLU A 128 -23.51 3.08 -17.28
N LYS A 129 -24.52 2.74 -18.09
CA LYS A 129 -24.94 3.56 -19.24
C LYS A 129 -25.29 4.98 -18.78
N GLY A 130 -24.62 5.99 -19.34
CA GLY A 130 -24.85 7.41 -19.01
C GLY A 130 -23.90 8.00 -17.97
N SER A 131 -22.98 7.20 -17.41
CA SER A 131 -21.95 7.72 -16.50
C SER A 131 -20.91 8.57 -17.24
N PRO A 132 -20.42 9.67 -16.64
CA PRO A 132 -19.30 10.43 -17.20
C PRO A 132 -18.05 9.56 -17.32
N ALA A 133 -17.14 9.94 -18.22
CA ALA A 133 -15.86 9.24 -18.38
C ALA A 133 -15.17 9.11 -17.01
N PRO A 134 -14.89 7.89 -16.53
CA PRO A 134 -14.41 7.68 -15.16
C PRO A 134 -13.02 8.29 -14.98
N VAL A 135 -12.82 9.10 -13.92
CA VAL A 135 -11.50 9.62 -13.55
C VAL A 135 -10.56 8.45 -13.23
N HIS A 136 -9.36 8.45 -13.81
CA HIS A 136 -8.40 7.34 -13.70
C HIS A 136 -7.39 7.51 -12.57
N LEU A 137 -7.82 8.02 -11.42
CA LEU A 137 -6.95 8.31 -10.28
C LEU A 137 -7.40 7.52 -9.06
N VAL A 138 -6.49 6.74 -8.49
CA VAL A 138 -6.67 6.04 -7.22
C VAL A 138 -5.74 6.67 -6.20
N LEU A 139 -6.30 7.12 -5.08
CA LEU A 139 -5.56 7.65 -3.95
C LEU A 139 -5.60 6.64 -2.81
N ILE A 140 -4.44 6.29 -2.27
CA ILE A 140 -4.29 5.37 -1.16
C ILE A 140 -3.55 6.10 -0.06
N GLU A 141 -4.19 6.24 1.10
CA GLU A 141 -3.60 6.88 2.27
C GLU A 141 -3.01 5.82 3.20
N GLU A 142 -1.73 5.98 3.53
CA GLU A 142 -0.98 5.18 4.52
C GLU A 142 -1.27 3.66 4.46
N PRO A 143 -1.05 3.01 3.30
CA PRO A 143 -1.36 1.58 3.15
C PRO A 143 -0.55 0.68 4.09
N GLU A 144 0.55 1.17 4.67
CA GLU A 144 1.43 0.43 5.57
C GLU A 144 0.79 0.02 6.91
N ALA A 145 -0.34 0.60 7.30
CA ALA A 145 -0.97 0.31 8.58
C ALA A 145 -1.27 -1.19 8.76
N HIS A 146 -0.60 -1.79 9.76
CA HIS A 146 -0.62 -3.22 10.07
C HIS A 146 -0.08 -4.16 8.98
N LEU A 147 0.50 -3.65 7.89
CA LEU A 147 1.11 -4.48 6.86
C LEU A 147 2.52 -4.92 7.25
N HIS A 148 2.84 -6.18 6.94
CA HIS A 148 4.20 -6.68 7.04
C HIS A 148 5.14 -5.93 6.10
N VAL A 149 6.37 -5.65 6.54
CA VAL A 149 7.38 -4.85 5.80
C VAL A 149 7.61 -5.36 4.37
N GLN A 150 7.67 -6.67 4.17
CA GLN A 150 7.85 -7.25 2.83
C GLN A 150 6.66 -6.96 1.90
N VAL A 151 5.44 -6.88 2.44
CA VAL A 151 4.25 -6.53 1.67
C VAL A 151 4.30 -5.06 1.29
N GLN A 152 4.71 -4.17 2.21
CA GLN A 152 4.85 -2.74 1.94
C GLN A 152 5.77 -2.46 0.74
N ARG A 153 6.89 -3.19 0.62
CA ARG A 153 7.85 -3.04 -0.48
C ARG A 153 7.29 -3.38 -1.86
N ILE A 154 6.38 -4.34 -1.94
CA ILE A 154 5.82 -4.80 -3.23
C ILE A 154 4.43 -4.22 -3.50
N PHE A 155 3.86 -3.50 -2.53
CA PHE A 155 2.50 -3.02 -2.58
C PHE A 155 2.25 -2.02 -3.72
N PRO A 156 3.08 -0.98 -3.94
CA PRO A 156 2.80 0.01 -4.98
C PRO A 156 2.75 -0.62 -6.38
N ASP A 157 3.72 -1.46 -6.71
CA ASP A 157 3.77 -2.21 -7.97
C ASP A 157 2.56 -3.14 -8.13
N LYS A 158 2.17 -3.86 -7.08
CA LYS A 158 1.00 -4.75 -7.11
C LYS A 158 -0.29 -3.95 -7.26
N ALA A 159 -0.44 -2.84 -6.54
CA ALA A 159 -1.61 -1.98 -6.62
C ALA A 159 -1.76 -1.39 -8.02
N HIS A 160 -0.67 -0.87 -8.59
CA HIS A 160 -0.65 -0.37 -9.97
C HIS A 160 -1.01 -1.47 -10.98
N LYS A 161 -0.43 -2.67 -10.85
CA LYS A 161 -0.76 -3.81 -11.72
C LYS A 161 -2.22 -4.25 -11.60
N LEU A 162 -2.79 -4.25 -10.38
CA LEU A 162 -4.18 -4.64 -10.14
C LEU A 162 -5.16 -3.72 -10.87
N ILE A 163 -4.91 -2.41 -10.87
CA ILE A 163 -5.78 -1.43 -11.54
C ILE A 163 -5.47 -1.25 -13.02
N SER A 164 -4.31 -1.73 -13.48
CA SER A 164 -3.93 -1.69 -14.88
C SER A 164 -4.80 -2.67 -15.69
N PRO A 165 -5.35 -2.27 -16.84
CA PRO A 165 -6.05 -3.19 -17.73
C PRO A 165 -5.06 -4.21 -18.30
N THR A 166 -5.50 -5.47 -18.38
CA THR A 166 -4.70 -6.60 -18.87
C THR A 166 -5.10 -7.04 -20.29
N GLY A 167 -6.13 -6.43 -20.87
CA GLY A 167 -6.69 -6.77 -22.19
C GLY A 167 -6.35 -5.75 -23.28
N VAL A 168 -6.32 -6.22 -24.52
CA VAL A 168 -5.96 -5.46 -25.73
C VAL A 168 -6.94 -4.30 -26.01
N ASP A 169 -8.19 -4.43 -25.60
CA ASP A 169 -9.28 -3.46 -25.88
C ASP A 169 -9.28 -2.22 -24.95
N ALA A 170 -8.32 -2.10 -24.03
CA ALA A 170 -8.30 -1.04 -23.00
C ALA A 170 -6.91 -0.44 -22.75
N LEU A 171 -6.00 -0.46 -23.75
CA LEU A 171 -4.64 0.08 -23.62
C LEU A 171 -4.61 1.61 -23.41
N ASP A 172 -5.58 2.34 -23.97
CA ASP A 172 -5.67 3.81 -23.83
C ASP A 172 -6.15 4.27 -22.44
N LEU A 173 -6.57 3.31 -21.63
CA LEU A 173 -7.08 3.52 -20.29
C LEU A 173 -5.93 3.39 -19.27
N GLY A 174 -5.03 4.38 -19.26
CA GLY A 174 -3.99 4.52 -18.23
C GLY A 174 -4.61 4.81 -16.85
N SER A 175 -4.10 4.20 -15.78
CA SER A 175 -4.51 4.47 -14.39
C SER A 175 -3.35 5.09 -13.62
N GLN A 176 -3.63 6.08 -12.78
CA GLN A 176 -2.66 6.69 -11.88
C GLN A 176 -2.95 6.27 -10.44
N VAL A 177 -1.91 5.84 -9.72
CA VAL A 177 -1.97 5.62 -8.27
C VAL A 177 -1.17 6.72 -7.59
N LEU A 178 -1.79 7.38 -6.61
CA LEU A 178 -1.12 8.25 -5.67
C LEU A 178 -1.16 7.60 -4.29
N ILE A 179 0.01 7.43 -3.68
CA ILE A 179 0.14 6.84 -2.34
C ILE A 179 0.77 7.88 -1.42
N SER A 180 0.13 8.21 -0.31
CA SER A 180 0.80 8.88 0.81
C SER A 180 1.33 7.81 1.77
N THR A 181 2.53 8.04 2.32
CA THR A 181 3.18 7.08 3.21
C THR A 181 4.15 7.79 4.16
N HIS A 182 4.26 7.27 5.37
CA HIS A 182 5.33 7.54 6.32
C HIS A 182 6.32 6.37 6.41
N SER A 183 6.11 5.29 5.64
CA SER A 183 6.99 4.13 5.61
C SER A 183 8.20 4.34 4.70
N SER A 184 9.40 4.28 5.29
CA SER A 184 10.66 4.21 4.53
C SER A 184 10.72 2.96 3.65
N HIS A 185 10.11 1.85 4.06
CA HIS A 185 10.09 0.62 3.26
C HIS A 185 9.30 0.75 1.96
N LEU A 186 8.21 1.53 1.95
CA LEU A 186 7.45 1.82 0.73
C LEU A 186 8.23 2.79 -0.16
N ALA A 187 8.76 3.86 0.44
CA ALA A 187 9.57 4.85 -0.30
C ALA A 187 10.81 4.23 -0.97
N HIS A 188 11.50 3.29 -0.31
CA HIS A 188 12.67 2.61 -0.85
C HIS A 188 12.37 1.66 -2.01
N ALA A 189 11.13 1.21 -2.17
CA ALA A 189 10.77 0.32 -3.26
C ALA A 189 10.72 1.05 -4.61
N GLU A 190 10.35 2.34 -4.60
CA GLU A 190 10.12 3.13 -5.80
C GLU A 190 11.36 3.89 -6.29
N ASP A 191 11.37 4.19 -7.58
CA ASP A 191 12.40 5.05 -8.18
C ASP A 191 12.12 6.54 -7.88
N PHE A 192 13.17 7.38 -7.91
CA PHE A 192 13.04 8.81 -7.56
C PHE A 192 12.08 9.58 -8.47
N ASP A 193 11.86 9.13 -9.72
CA ASP A 193 10.88 9.73 -10.63
C ASP A 193 9.45 9.69 -10.08
N ARG A 194 9.12 8.66 -9.28
CA ARG A 194 7.79 8.43 -8.70
C ARG A 194 7.66 8.98 -7.29
N LEU A 195 8.76 9.38 -6.65
CA LEU A 195 8.74 9.89 -5.29
C LEU A 195 8.57 11.42 -5.25
N ARG A 196 7.68 11.88 -4.39
CA ARG A 196 7.47 13.30 -4.08
C ARG A 196 7.64 13.48 -2.58
N TYR A 197 8.59 14.33 -2.21
CA TYR A 197 8.85 14.65 -0.81
C TYR A 197 8.09 15.92 -0.43
N VAL A 198 7.20 15.81 0.55
CA VAL A 198 6.37 16.92 1.02
C VAL A 198 6.91 17.40 2.35
N ARG A 199 7.22 18.70 2.46
CA ARG A 199 7.69 19.31 3.71
C ARG A 199 6.99 20.61 4.03
N ARG A 200 6.95 20.93 5.31
CA ARG A 200 6.50 22.24 5.81
C ARG A 200 7.67 23.21 5.86
N ILE A 201 7.48 24.40 5.32
CA ILE A 201 8.36 25.56 5.49
C ILE A 201 7.78 26.39 6.63
N ALA A 202 8.54 26.52 7.72
CA ALA A 202 8.18 27.39 8.82
C ALA A 202 8.18 28.86 8.38
N LYS A 203 7.42 29.69 9.10
CA LYS A 203 7.44 31.14 8.90
C LYS A 203 8.88 31.66 9.04
N ASN A 204 9.34 32.42 8.06
CA ASN A 204 10.61 33.14 8.13
C ASN A 204 10.39 34.61 7.73
N ALA A 205 11.44 35.43 7.75
CA ALA A 205 11.33 36.85 7.42
C ALA A 205 10.82 37.09 5.98
N GLU A 206 11.05 36.15 5.07
CA GLU A 206 10.65 36.22 3.65
C GLU A 206 9.25 35.64 3.39
N ASN A 207 8.81 34.65 4.16
CA ASN A 207 7.50 34.00 4.08
C ASN A 207 6.74 34.18 5.40
N PRO A 208 5.82 35.17 5.47
CA PRO A 208 5.09 35.49 6.70
C PRO A 208 4.08 34.42 7.13
N MET A 209 3.75 33.47 6.24
CA MET A 209 2.84 32.35 6.50
C MET A 209 3.56 31.01 6.28
N PRO A 210 3.33 29.99 7.13
CA PRO A 210 3.87 28.66 6.88
C PRO A 210 3.36 28.13 5.54
N ALA A 211 4.27 27.59 4.73
CA ALA A 211 3.98 27.06 3.40
C ALA A 211 4.34 25.57 3.35
N THR A 212 3.84 24.88 2.32
CA THR A 212 4.22 23.49 2.02
C THR A 212 4.98 23.47 0.72
N GLU A 213 6.13 22.79 0.69
CA GLU A 213 6.91 22.58 -0.52
C GLU A 213 6.88 21.10 -0.90
N VAL A 214 6.65 20.85 -2.19
CA VAL A 214 6.72 19.52 -2.78
C VAL A 214 7.98 19.44 -3.62
N VAL A 215 8.90 18.58 -3.21
CA VAL A 215 10.16 18.33 -3.90
C VAL A 215 10.03 17.09 -4.77
N ASN A 216 10.29 17.24 -6.07
CA ASN A 216 10.38 16.11 -6.99
C ASN A 216 11.78 15.50 -6.94
N LEU A 217 11.89 14.29 -6.38
CA LEU A 217 13.16 13.59 -6.21
C LEU A 217 13.84 13.25 -7.55
N GLY A 218 13.05 12.99 -8.61
CA GLY A 218 13.56 12.71 -9.95
C GLY A 218 14.30 13.89 -10.60
N GLN A 219 14.07 15.12 -10.13
CA GLN A 219 14.69 16.34 -10.65
C GLN A 219 15.91 16.80 -9.83
N VAL A 220 16.17 16.19 -8.68
CA VAL A 220 17.24 16.61 -7.73
C VAL A 220 18.62 16.62 -8.39
N PHE A 221 18.90 15.62 -9.23
CA PHE A 221 20.23 15.41 -9.81
C PHE A 221 20.37 15.99 -11.23
N GLY A 222 19.33 16.64 -11.77
CA GLY A 222 19.34 17.18 -13.13
C GLY A 222 19.73 16.13 -14.18
N ASN A 223 20.81 16.40 -14.92
CA ASN A 223 21.33 15.51 -15.98
C ASN A 223 22.39 14.50 -15.48
N ASP A 224 22.79 14.54 -14.20
CA ASP A 224 23.79 13.63 -13.65
C ASP A 224 23.16 12.26 -13.31
N LYS A 225 23.06 11.42 -14.35
CA LYS A 225 22.50 10.07 -14.24
C LYS A 225 23.35 9.16 -13.35
N ALA A 226 24.67 9.34 -13.30
CA ALA A 226 25.56 8.46 -12.54
C ALA A 226 25.38 8.68 -11.03
N THR A 227 25.36 9.94 -10.60
CA THR A 227 25.10 10.32 -9.20
C THR A 227 23.68 9.95 -8.79
N ARG A 228 22.70 10.14 -9.67
CA ARG A 228 21.32 9.71 -9.42
C ARG A 228 21.21 8.20 -9.19
N GLN A 229 21.76 7.39 -10.10
CA GLN A 229 21.72 5.92 -9.98
C GLN A 229 22.44 5.44 -8.73
N PHE A 230 23.55 6.10 -8.36
CA PHE A 230 24.23 5.83 -7.09
C PHE A 230 23.31 6.11 -5.90
N ALA A 231 22.66 7.27 -5.86
CA ALA A 231 21.75 7.64 -4.77
C ALA A 231 20.54 6.70 -4.68
N GLU A 232 19.89 6.37 -5.80
CA GLU A 232 18.76 5.42 -5.85
C GLU A 232 19.18 4.04 -5.33
N ARG A 233 20.34 3.53 -5.78
CA ARG A 233 20.87 2.24 -5.30
C ARG A 233 21.23 2.29 -3.83
N TYR A 234 21.82 3.39 -3.38
CA TYR A 234 22.20 3.60 -1.99
C TYR A 234 20.97 3.54 -1.08
N PHE A 235 19.90 4.29 -1.40
CA PHE A 235 18.63 4.28 -0.68
C PHE A 235 17.98 2.89 -0.65
N ARG A 236 17.99 2.18 -1.77
CA ARG A 236 17.45 0.81 -1.85
C ARG A 236 18.19 -0.19 -0.97
N VAL A 237 19.52 -0.09 -0.88
CA VAL A 237 20.38 -1.07 -0.17
C VAL A 237 20.47 -0.75 1.31
N GLN A 238 20.76 0.51 1.67
CA GLN A 238 21.03 0.90 3.06
C GLN A 238 19.75 1.05 3.89
N HIS A 239 18.57 1.01 3.27
CA HIS A 239 17.27 1.19 3.93
C HIS A 239 17.26 2.42 4.87
N THR A 240 17.82 3.54 4.41
CA THR A 240 18.03 4.72 5.23
C THR A 240 16.74 5.47 5.53
N ASP A 241 16.50 5.85 6.78
CA ASP A 241 15.34 6.68 7.13
C ASP A 241 15.55 8.18 6.81
N LEU A 242 16.47 8.51 5.89
CA LEU A 242 16.87 9.88 5.57
C LEU A 242 15.68 10.75 5.15
N LEU A 243 14.71 10.22 4.41
CA LEU A 243 13.53 10.99 3.98
C LEU A 243 12.67 11.46 5.15
N PHE A 244 12.73 10.79 6.31
CA PHE A 244 11.91 11.09 7.48
C PHE A 244 12.72 11.66 8.65
N ALA A 245 14.03 11.87 8.45
CA ALA A 245 14.93 12.35 9.49
C ALA A 245 14.85 13.87 9.69
N ASN A 246 15.01 14.31 10.94
CA ASN A 246 15.14 15.73 11.28
C ASN A 246 16.57 16.24 11.02
N ALA A 247 17.56 15.35 11.10
CA ALA A 247 18.96 15.64 10.79
C ALA A 247 19.67 14.36 10.32
N ALA A 248 20.79 14.51 9.62
CA ALA A 248 21.58 13.39 9.12
C ALA A 248 23.05 13.52 9.52
N ILE A 249 23.66 12.41 9.94
CA ILE A 249 25.10 12.29 10.19
C ILE A 249 25.65 11.27 9.21
N PHE A 250 26.47 11.75 8.28
CA PHE A 250 27.20 10.90 7.34
C PHE A 250 28.55 10.54 7.96
N VAL A 251 28.86 9.26 7.98
CA VAL A 251 30.10 8.73 8.54
C VAL A 251 30.83 7.89 7.50
N GLU A 252 32.15 7.89 7.54
CA GLU A 252 32.96 7.23 6.52
C GLU A 252 32.67 5.73 6.37
N GLY A 253 32.61 5.00 7.49
CA GLY A 253 32.45 3.55 7.50
C GLY A 253 31.54 3.00 8.60
N VAL A 254 31.58 1.67 8.72
CA VAL A 254 30.76 0.91 9.66
C VAL A 254 31.20 1.12 11.11
N ALA A 255 32.50 1.37 11.34
CA ALA A 255 33.04 1.59 12.68
C ALA A 255 32.44 2.85 13.32
N GLU A 256 32.48 3.98 12.61
CA GLU A 256 31.91 5.25 13.06
C GLU A 256 30.39 5.15 13.16
N ARG A 257 29.74 4.41 12.26
CA ARG A 257 28.30 4.14 12.31
C ARG A 257 27.89 3.42 13.60
N MET A 258 28.79 2.65 14.21
CA MET A 258 28.58 2.02 15.52
C MET A 258 28.96 2.94 16.68
N LEU A 259 30.10 3.65 16.58
CA LEU A 259 30.66 4.44 17.68
C LEU A 259 29.97 5.80 17.88
N VAL A 260 29.62 6.51 16.81
CA VAL A 260 29.02 7.85 16.91
C VAL A 260 27.67 7.83 17.63
N PRO A 261 26.73 6.91 17.33
CA PRO A 261 25.50 6.79 18.12
C PRO A 261 25.76 6.52 19.60
N PHE A 262 26.75 5.68 19.92
CA PHE A 262 27.12 5.37 21.30
C PHE A 262 27.65 6.61 22.06
N PHE A 263 28.48 7.45 21.42
CA PHE A 263 28.94 8.70 22.02
C PHE A 263 27.79 9.70 22.22
N ILE A 264 26.85 9.77 21.28
CA ILE A 264 25.66 10.62 21.40
C ILE A 264 24.78 10.16 22.56
N GLU A 265 24.54 8.86 22.69
CA GLU A 265 23.76 8.28 23.78
C GLU A 265 24.41 8.55 25.14
N ARG A 266 25.74 8.45 25.25
CA ARG A 266 26.47 8.64 26.50
C ARG A 266 26.58 10.11 26.93
N ASP A 267 26.91 10.99 25.99
CA ASP A 267 27.38 12.35 26.30
C ASP A 267 26.38 13.46 25.89
N TYR A 268 25.36 13.16 25.06
CA TYR A 268 24.46 14.16 24.47
C TYR A 268 22.97 13.75 24.50
N GLU A 269 22.37 13.76 25.69
CA GLU A 269 20.97 13.35 25.92
C GLU A 269 19.95 14.09 25.03
N GLU A 270 20.11 15.41 24.85
CA GLU A 270 19.20 16.20 24.02
C GLU A 270 19.27 15.78 22.54
N LEU A 271 20.46 15.45 22.02
CA LEU A 271 20.64 15.01 20.65
C LEU A 271 20.13 13.57 20.45
N ASN A 272 20.32 12.69 21.45
CA ASN A 272 19.84 11.31 21.42
C ASN A 272 18.31 11.22 21.33
N SER A 273 17.59 12.19 21.91
CA SER A 273 16.12 12.25 21.83
C SER A 273 15.56 12.74 20.49
N ARG A 274 16.41 13.18 19.56
CA ARG A 274 16.00 13.75 18.25
C ARG A 274 16.03 12.68 17.16
N TYR A 275 15.22 12.87 16.12
CA TYR A 275 15.17 11.97 14.95
C TYR A 275 16.37 12.17 14.01
N VAL A 276 17.55 11.69 14.42
CA VAL A 276 18.79 11.75 13.64
C VAL A 276 19.01 10.45 12.88
N SER A 277 19.27 10.54 11.58
CA SER A 277 19.62 9.39 10.75
C SER A 277 21.14 9.28 10.58
N PHE A 278 21.68 8.07 10.74
CA PHE A 278 23.09 7.77 10.55
C PHE A 278 23.28 7.04 9.23
N LEU A 279 24.19 7.53 8.39
CA LEU A 279 24.44 7.02 7.04
C LEU A 279 25.93 6.76 6.85
N ASP A 280 26.31 5.54 6.49
CA ASP A 280 27.67 5.18 6.10
C ASP A 280 27.89 5.44 4.61
N ILE A 281 28.89 6.24 4.25
CA ILE A 281 29.15 6.60 2.84
C ILE A 281 30.11 5.62 2.14
N GLY A 282 30.74 4.71 2.88
CA GLY A 282 31.62 3.69 2.35
C GLY A 282 32.85 4.28 1.63
N GLY A 283 33.42 5.35 2.19
CA GLY A 283 34.55 6.10 1.62
C GLY A 283 34.14 7.41 0.91
N SER A 284 34.87 7.80 -0.14
CA SER A 284 34.89 9.16 -0.71
C SER A 284 33.62 9.66 -1.43
N HIS A 285 32.50 8.95 -1.35
CA HIS A 285 31.30 9.22 -2.15
C HIS A 285 30.22 10.09 -1.49
N ALA A 286 30.46 10.65 -0.30
CA ALA A 286 29.53 11.57 0.39
C ALA A 286 29.02 12.70 -0.52
N HIS A 287 29.92 13.26 -1.34
CA HIS A 287 29.62 14.37 -2.24
C HIS A 287 28.49 14.06 -3.23
N ARG A 288 28.25 12.78 -3.55
CA ARG A 288 27.16 12.34 -4.44
C ARG A 288 25.78 12.52 -3.82
N LEU A 289 25.67 12.48 -2.50
CA LEU A 289 24.40 12.67 -1.79
C LEU A 289 24.13 14.14 -1.44
N LYS A 290 25.13 15.01 -1.61
CA LYS A 290 25.00 16.45 -1.34
C LYS A 290 23.81 17.12 -2.04
N PRO A 291 23.58 16.95 -3.37
CA PRO A 291 22.45 17.59 -4.04
C PRO A 291 21.10 17.19 -3.44
N LEU A 292 20.98 15.94 -2.99
CA LEU A 292 19.77 15.41 -2.38
C LEU A 292 19.52 16.04 -1.02
N VAL A 293 20.51 15.98 -0.13
CA VAL A 293 20.41 16.54 1.22
C VAL A 293 20.11 18.04 1.18
N GLU A 294 20.78 18.79 0.32
CA GLU A 294 20.56 20.22 0.16
C GLU A 294 19.15 20.53 -0.36
N ARG A 295 18.66 19.75 -1.34
CA ARG A 295 17.29 19.92 -1.85
C ARG A 295 16.25 19.58 -0.77
N LEU A 296 16.48 18.51 -0.02
CA LEU A 296 15.66 18.09 1.12
C LEU A 296 15.81 19.01 2.35
N ARG A 297 16.79 19.93 2.34
CA ARG A 297 17.12 20.87 3.45
C ARG A 297 17.21 20.16 4.80
N ILE A 298 17.80 18.96 4.79
CA ILE A 298 18.03 18.20 6.02
C ILE A 298 19.35 18.71 6.62
N PRO A 299 19.36 19.25 7.85
CA PRO A 299 20.58 19.59 8.57
C PRO A 299 21.52 18.41 8.61
N THR A 300 22.76 18.60 8.16
CA THR A 300 23.67 17.50 7.89
C THR A 300 25.08 17.79 8.37
N VAL A 301 25.68 16.78 9.01
CA VAL A 301 27.10 16.76 9.40
C VAL A 301 27.78 15.58 8.72
N ILE A 302 29.02 15.77 8.29
CA ILE A 302 29.85 14.73 7.69
C ILE A 302 31.06 14.54 8.60
N ILE A 303 31.31 13.29 9.01
CA ILE A 303 32.44 12.86 9.83
C ILE A 303 33.26 11.88 8.98
N THR A 304 34.47 12.27 8.62
CA THR A 304 35.42 11.45 7.86
C THR A 304 36.80 11.58 8.46
N ASP A 305 37.61 10.55 8.31
CA ASP A 305 39.00 10.59 8.72
C ASP A 305 39.77 11.54 7.80
N ILE A 306 40.78 12.19 8.38
CA ILE A 306 41.81 12.87 7.60
C ILE A 306 42.79 11.78 7.18
N ASP A 307 42.59 11.21 5.99
CA ASP A 307 43.55 10.30 5.36
C ASP A 307 44.78 11.12 4.92
N PRO A 308 45.95 11.01 5.59
CA PRO A 308 47.14 11.72 5.14
C PRO A 308 47.65 11.09 3.84
N CYS A 309 47.81 11.92 2.80
CA CYS A 309 48.40 11.50 1.53
C CYS A 309 49.77 12.15 1.33
N GLU A 310 50.74 11.38 0.87
CA GLU A 310 52.05 11.87 0.41
C GLU A 310 52.07 11.96 -1.12
N GLU A 311 52.60 13.06 -1.65
CA GLU A 311 52.90 13.17 -3.08
C GLU A 311 54.17 12.37 -3.39
N GLN A 312 54.03 11.26 -4.14
CA GLN A 312 55.15 10.54 -4.71
C GLN A 312 55.28 10.84 -6.21
N GLU A 313 56.52 10.91 -6.71
CA GLU A 313 56.76 10.96 -8.15
C GLU A 313 56.40 9.62 -8.79
N GLY A 314 55.34 9.63 -9.60
CA GLY A 314 54.94 8.53 -10.47
C GLY A 314 55.82 8.44 -11.72
N LYS A 315 55.68 7.33 -12.46
CA LYS A 315 56.46 7.07 -13.68
C LYS A 315 56.26 8.18 -14.72
N PRO A 316 57.33 8.70 -15.35
CA PRO A 316 57.23 9.79 -16.31
C PRO A 316 56.29 9.42 -17.47
N LYS A 317 55.50 10.38 -17.93
CA LYS A 317 54.72 10.21 -19.17
C LYS A 317 55.68 9.99 -20.34
N LYS A 318 55.19 9.41 -21.45
CA LYS A 318 55.97 9.29 -22.70
C LYS A 318 56.50 10.63 -23.24
N SER A 319 55.99 11.77 -22.75
CA SER A 319 56.44 13.14 -23.03
C SER A 319 57.59 13.63 -22.14
N GLY A 320 58.06 12.85 -21.16
CA GLY A 320 59.14 13.26 -20.24
C GLY A 320 58.68 14.08 -19.02
N GLU A 321 57.39 14.40 -18.90
CA GLU A 321 56.86 15.09 -17.72
C GLU A 321 56.67 14.13 -16.54
N PRO A 322 57.13 14.49 -15.32
CA PRO A 322 56.88 13.69 -14.12
C PRO A 322 55.39 13.69 -13.80
N THR A 323 54.82 12.49 -13.57
CA THR A 323 53.46 12.40 -13.04
C THR A 323 53.52 12.47 -11.53
N LYS A 324 52.71 13.31 -10.89
CA LYS A 324 52.51 13.23 -9.43
C LYS A 324 51.46 12.16 -9.14
N LYS A 325 51.76 11.26 -8.20
CA LYS A 325 50.82 10.25 -7.70
C LYS A 325 50.66 10.44 -6.20
N LEU A 326 49.43 10.66 -5.76
CA LEU A 326 49.10 10.67 -4.33
C LEU A 326 49.10 9.21 -3.84
N VAL A 327 49.87 8.94 -2.79
CA VAL A 327 49.92 7.63 -2.13
C VAL A 327 49.42 7.82 -0.70
N ALA A 328 48.45 7.00 -0.29
CA ALA A 328 47.94 7.00 1.08
C ALA A 328 49.07 6.59 2.03
N VAL A 329 49.31 7.40 3.06
CA VAL A 329 50.25 7.09 4.13
C VAL A 329 49.47 6.33 5.19
N ALA A 330 49.97 5.16 5.59
CA ALA A 330 49.37 4.45 6.71
C ALA A 330 49.55 5.28 7.99
N ASN A 331 48.47 5.51 8.74
CA ASN A 331 48.54 6.05 10.09
C ASN A 331 49.33 5.07 10.97
N THR A 332 50.63 5.32 11.15
CA THR A 332 51.52 4.57 12.07
C THR A 332 51.35 5.00 13.51
#